data_AF-A0AA38MWU7-F1
#
_entry.id   AF-A0AA38MWU7-F1
#
_cell.length_a   1.000
_cell.length_b   1.000
_cell.length_c   1.000
_cell.angle_alpha   90.00
_cell.angle_beta   90.00
_cell.angle_gamma   90.00
#
_symmetry.space_group_name_H-M   'P 1'
#
loop_
_entity.id
_entity.type
_entity.pdbx_description
1 polymer ?
#
loop_
_entity_poly.entity_id
_entity_poly.type
_entity_poly.pdbx_seq_one_letter_code
_entity_poly.pdbx_strand_id
1 'polypeptide(L)' 'HVIYPKRHRDQWKERTTRLLLMVNKRLLTESWTALSIDHPDVTAIQVTGNYGTIRVFNVY' A
#
# COMPACT_ATOMS: atom_id res chain seq x y z
N HIS A 1 7.54 -12.55 6.53
CA HIS A 1 6.74 -11.83 7.52
C HIS A 1 5.77 -10.96 6.74
N VAL A 2 4.49 -11.33 6.72
CA VAL A 2 3.43 -10.59 6.03
C VAL A 2 2.79 -9.69 7.06
N ILE A 3 2.83 -8.37 6.86
CA ILE A 3 2.19 -7.41 7.78
C ILE A 3 0.76 -7.23 7.27
N TYR A 4 -0.19 -7.88 7.93
CA TYR A 4 -1.62 -7.72 7.66
C TYR A 4 -2.21 -6.66 8.59
N PRO A 5 -3.00 -5.67 8.11
CA PRO A 5 -3.64 -4.69 8.98
C PRO A 5 -4.61 -5.37 9.95
N LYS A 6 -4.34 -5.26 11.26
CA LYS A 6 -5.12 -5.96 12.31
C LYS A 6 -6.60 -5.53 12.41
N ARG A 7 -6.96 -4.34 11.91
CA ARG A 7 -8.33 -3.78 11.96
C ARG A 7 -9.17 -4.01 10.70
N HIS A 8 -8.66 -4.78 9.73
CA HIS A 8 -9.39 -5.09 8.49
C HIS A 8 -10.76 -5.76 8.76
N ARG A 9 -10.85 -6.54 9.84
CA ARG A 9 -12.08 -7.30 10.17
C ARG A 9 -13.17 -6.44 10.79
N ASP A 10 -12.84 -5.26 11.33
CA ASP A 10 -13.82 -4.41 12.01
C ASP A 10 -14.44 -3.37 11.06
N GLN A 11 -13.74 -3.01 9.97
CA GLN A 11 -14.17 -1.99 9.01
C GLN A 11 -14.83 -2.54 7.73
N TRP A 12 -14.97 -3.87 7.60
CA TRP A 12 -15.43 -4.51 6.36
C TRP A 12 -16.85 -4.09 5.92
N LYS A 13 -17.70 -3.66 6.85
CA LYS A 13 -19.06 -3.19 6.58
C LYS A 13 -19.12 -1.77 6.00
N GLU A 14 -18.10 -0.96 6.25
CA GLU A 14 -18.06 0.46 5.85
C GLU A 14 -17.09 0.70 4.68
N ARG A 15 -16.01 -0.09 4.58
CA ARG A 15 -15.03 -0.05 3.49
C ARG A 15 -14.54 -1.46 3.19
N THR A 16 -15.14 -2.10 2.19
CA THR A 16 -14.60 -3.35 1.65
C THR A 16 -13.22 -3.10 1.08
N THR A 17 -12.20 -3.83 1.54
CA THR A 17 -10.86 -3.79 0.94
C THR A 17 -10.93 -4.42 -0.45
N ARG A 18 -10.92 -3.59 -1.49
CA ARG A 18 -11.00 -4.03 -2.89
C ARG A 18 -9.63 -4.18 -3.56
N LEU A 19 -8.58 -3.69 -2.91
CA LEU A 19 -7.24 -3.62 -3.47
C LEU A 19 -6.19 -4.05 -2.45
N LEU A 20 -5.22 -4.83 -2.93
CA LEU A 20 -4.06 -5.29 -2.16
C LEU A 20 -2.80 -4.96 -2.96
N LEU A 21 -1.82 -4.38 -2.28
CA LEU A 21 -0.48 -4.17 -2.81
C LEU A 21 0.52 -4.82 -1.86
N MET A 22 1.27 -5.80 -2.36
CA MET A 22 2.30 -6.49 -1.58
C MET A 22 3.67 -5.90 -1.87
N VAL A 23 4.36 -5.45 -0.82
CA VAL A 23 5.73 -4.95 -0.93
C VAL A 23 6.71 -6.05 -0.52
N ASN A 24 7.74 -6.27 -1.34
CA ASN A 24 8.76 -7.29 -1.06
C ASN A 24 9.54 -6.92 0.21
N LYS A 25 9.67 -7.86 1.15
CA LYS A 25 10.43 -7.67 2.41
C LYS A 25 11.91 -7.32 2.23
N ARG A 26 12.48 -7.53 1.03
CA ARG A 26 13.85 -7.17 0.68
C ARG A 26 14.02 -5.67 0.41
N LEU A 27 12.92 -4.94 0.17
CA LEU A 27 12.93 -3.48 0.24
C LEU A 27 13.09 -3.07 1.70
N LEU A 28 14.03 -2.17 1.97
CA LEU A 28 14.17 -1.55 3.28
C LEU A 28 12.82 -0.94 3.67
N THR A 29 12.36 -1.16 4.90
CA THR A 29 11.05 -0.66 5.34
C THR A 29 10.92 0.85 5.19
N GLU A 30 12.02 1.58 5.33
CA GLU A 30 12.11 3.05 5.17
C GLU A 30 12.21 3.49 3.70
N SER A 31 12.45 2.56 2.78
CA SER A 31 12.54 2.86 1.35
C SER A 31 11.18 2.95 0.68
N TRP A 32 10.07 2.71 1.39
CA TRP A 32 8.75 2.88 0.81
C TRP A 32 7.71 3.42 1.80
N THR A 33 6.70 4.10 1.27
CA THR A 33 5.57 4.63 2.02
C THR A 33 4.28 4.46 1.22
N ALA A 34 3.16 4.22 1.91
CA ALA A 34 1.85 4.23 1.30
C ALA A 34 1.39 5.67 1.04
N LEU A 35 0.86 5.94 -0.15
CA LEU A 35 0.26 7.22 -0.49
C LEU A 35 -1.25 7.13 -0.24
N SER A 36 -1.77 8.04 0.58
CA SER A 36 -3.22 8.15 0.79
C SER A 36 -3.86 8.75 -0.47
N ILE A 37 -4.65 7.94 -1.18
CA ILE A 37 -5.47 8.37 -2.30
C ILE A 37 -6.92 8.26 -1.85
N ASP A 38 -7.68 9.36 -1.98
CA ASP A 38 -9.11 9.38 -1.66
C ASP A 38 -9.94 8.80 -2.82
N HIS A 39 -9.63 7.55 -3.18
CA HIS A 39 -10.39 6.81 -4.17
C HIS A 39 -10.40 5.34 -3.78
N PRO A 40 -11.58 4.70 -3.69
CA PRO A 40 -11.69 3.35 -3.17
C PRO A 40 -11.21 2.26 -4.16
N ASP A 41 -10.88 2.66 -5.40
CA ASP A 41 -10.30 1.82 -6.46
C ASP A 41 -8.86 2.20 -6.82
N VAL A 42 -8.18 2.96 -5.95
CA VAL A 42 -6.77 3.28 -6.15
C VAL A 42 -5.98 2.98 -4.89
N THR A 43 -4.88 2.25 -5.05
CA THR A 43 -3.85 2.10 -4.02
C THR A 43 -2.52 2.53 -4.59
N ALA A 44 -1.73 3.26 -3.81
CA ALA A 44 -0.45 3.75 -4.28
C ALA A 44 0.63 3.67 -3.21
N ILE A 45 1.85 3.44 -3.66
CA ILE A 45 3.05 3.53 -2.84
C ILE A 45 4.08 4.42 -3.52
N GLN A 46 4.92 5.04 -2.70
CA GLN A 46 6.14 5.69 -3.14
C GLN A 46 7.32 4.87 -2.63
N VAL A 47 8.30 4.65 -3.49
CA VAL A 47 9.57 3.99 -3.17
C VAL A 47 10.70 5.00 -3.42
N THR A 48 11.55 5.21 -2.43
CA THR A 48 12.69 6.13 -2.50
C THR A 48 14.00 5.35 -2.32
N GLY A 49 14.95 5.59 -3.22
CA GLY A 49 16.29 5.03 -3.12
C GLY A 49 17.31 5.87 -3.89
N ASN A 50 18.53 5.34 -4.03
CA ASN A 50 19.61 6.02 -4.75
C ASN A 50 19.31 6.21 -6.26
N TYR A 51 18.32 5.47 -6.77
CA TYR A 51 17.76 5.57 -8.12
C TYR A 51 16.66 6.65 -8.23
N GLY A 52 16.44 7.45 -7.18
CA GLY A 52 15.39 8.45 -7.11
C GLY A 52 14.08 7.90 -6.54
N THR A 53 12.98 8.51 -6.96
CA THR A 53 11.64 8.25 -6.43
C THR A 53 10.79 7.56 -7.47
N ILE A 54 10.28 6.38 -7.14
CA ILE A 54 9.32 5.63 -7.96
C ILE A 54 7.95 5.72 -7.29
N ARG A 55 6.90 5.98 -8.07
CA ARG A 55 5.52 5.93 -7.60
C ARG A 55 4.79 4.81 -8.34
N VAL A 56 4.20 3.91 -7.58
CA VAL A 56 3.44 2.78 -8.11
C VAL A 56 1.97 3.01 -7.79
N PHE A 57 1.14 3.00 -8.82
CA PHE A 57 -0.32 3.10 -8.71
C PHE A 57 -0.92 1.77 -9.15
N ASN A 58 -1.74 1.18 -8.29
CA ASN A 58 -2.56 0.02 -8.60
C ASN A 58 -4.02 0.50 -8.63
N VAL A 59 -4.61 0.45 -9.83
CA VAL A 59 -5.94 0.95 -10.14
C VAL A 59 -6.80 -0.25 -10.50
N TYR A 60 -7.98 -0.37 -9.89
CA TYR A 60 -9.00 -1.35 -10.27
C TYR A 60 -9.82 -0.85 -11.47
#